data_AF-A0A804PD06-F1
#
_entry.id   AF-A0A804PD06-F1
#
_cell.length_a   1.000
_cell.length_b   1.000
_cell.length_c   1.000
_cell.angle_alpha   90.00
_cell.angle_beta   90.00
_cell.angle_gamma   90.00
#
_symmetry.space_group_name_H-M   'P 1'
#
loop_
_entity.id
_entity.type
_entity.pdbx_description
1 polymer ?
#
loop_
_entity_poly.entity_id
_entity_poly.type
_entity_poly.pdbx_seq_one_letter_code
_entity_poly.pdbx_strand_id
1 'polypeptide(L)'
;MCLFDRDLLKIGTGAANHVERRKANRLHVEVVIVIAHIASDSDCCMANCSSTQVLYFEDFVPCQILQSSFDVLMSTDWQSYGFKLKGGLMGDDGNAVLEWDNMAFARIDISIHTYHECAMQERQGSPQDRYLLRKALKSALTHLKADHAGDFLSCHGQRVREYVPDLAESIAGLILSSTDEEFQGECFALLGLGSEQDVSGGAVQSSICEKMIRIIEINDTKDNSEDNVPYLFECEKLDEDSELDEGGGDEDMASDF
;
A
#
# COMPACT_ATOMS: atom_id res chain seq x y z
N MET A 1 -8.78 -27.58 -7.01
CA MET A 1 -9.08 -26.82 -5.77
C MET A 1 -7.82 -26.05 -5.46
N CYS A 2 -7.86 -24.71 -5.52
CA CYS A 2 -6.66 -23.91 -5.25
C CYS A 2 -6.29 -24.07 -3.78
N LEU A 3 -5.09 -24.59 -3.52
CA LEU A 3 -4.56 -24.67 -2.16
C LEU A 3 -3.85 -23.35 -1.88
N PHE A 4 -4.50 -22.47 -1.11
CA PHE A 4 -3.82 -21.32 -0.55
C PHE A 4 -3.09 -21.80 0.69
N ASP A 5 -1.76 -21.66 0.70
CA ASP A 5 -1.00 -21.85 1.91
C ASP A 5 -1.36 -20.70 2.87
N ARG A 6 -1.93 -21.06 4.02
CA ARG A 6 -2.31 -20.08 5.04
C ARG A 6 -1.10 -19.36 5.60
N ASP A 7 0.05 -20.00 5.59
CA ASP A 7 1.29 -19.44 6.13
C ASP A 7 1.91 -18.40 5.17
N LEU A 8 1.42 -18.32 3.92
CA LEU A 8 1.82 -17.33 2.92
C LEU A 8 0.83 -16.16 2.80
N LEU A 9 -0.23 -16.13 3.62
CA LEU A 9 -1.19 -15.03 3.61
C LEU A 9 -0.57 -13.79 4.25
N LYS A 10 -0.71 -12.66 3.57
CA LYS A 10 -0.31 -11.34 4.06
C LYS A 10 -1.55 -10.58 4.48
N ILE A 11 -1.55 -10.03 5.69
CA ILE A 11 -2.75 -9.41 6.28
C ILE A 11 -2.43 -8.00 6.73
N GLY A 12 -3.16 -7.03 6.17
CA GLY A 12 -3.18 -5.64 6.62
C GLY A 12 -4.43 -5.39 7.45
N THR A 13 -4.28 -4.81 8.64
CA THR A 13 -5.43 -4.40 9.47
C THR A 13 -5.33 -2.95 9.86
N GLY A 14 -6.46 -2.24 9.84
CA GLY A 14 -6.53 -0.85 10.24
C GLY A 14 -7.86 -0.52 10.88
N ALA A 15 -7.83 0.35 11.88
CA ALA A 15 -9.03 0.77 12.60
C ALA A 15 -8.99 2.28 12.84
N ALA A 16 -10.15 2.92 12.72
CA ALA A 16 -10.35 4.32 13.03
C ALA A 16 -11.66 4.46 13.81
N ASN A 17 -11.68 5.40 14.76
CA ASN A 17 -12.90 5.76 15.45
C ASN A 17 -13.03 7.27 15.59
N HIS A 18 -14.27 7.71 15.68
CA HIS A 18 -14.61 9.08 16.02
C HIS A 18 -15.41 9.08 17.32
N VAL A 19 -15.03 9.96 18.26
CA VAL A 19 -15.74 10.16 19.52
C VAL A 19 -16.32 11.57 19.49
N GLU A 20 -17.64 11.68 19.35
CA GLU A 20 -18.29 12.97 19.43
C GLU A 20 -18.39 13.38 20.91
N ARG A 21 -17.72 14.45 21.36
CA ARG A 21 -17.67 14.81 22.79
C ARG A 21 -19.03 15.14 23.41
N ARG A 22 -20.04 15.47 22.59
CA ARG A 22 -21.37 15.94 23.04
C ARG A 22 -22.45 14.84 23.03
N LYS A 23 -22.21 13.71 22.38
CA LYS A 23 -23.10 12.54 22.33
C LYS A 23 -22.22 11.32 22.50
N ALA A 24 -22.54 10.40 23.41
CA ALA A 24 -21.79 9.16 23.58
C ALA A 24 -21.98 8.18 22.38
N ASN A 25 -22.03 8.71 21.14
CA ASN A 25 -22.04 7.94 19.93
C ASN A 25 -20.61 7.87 19.39
N ARG A 26 -20.14 6.64 19.21
CA ARG A 26 -18.81 6.34 18.72
C ARG A 26 -18.95 5.52 17.46
N LEU A 27 -18.52 6.09 16.35
CA LEU A 27 -18.45 5.39 15.06
C LEU A 27 -17.08 4.74 14.96
N HIS A 28 -17.09 3.45 14.62
CA HIS A 28 -15.91 2.64 14.37
C HIS A 28 -15.88 2.21 12.90
N VAL A 29 -14.70 2.29 12.29
CA VAL A 29 -14.42 1.73 10.98
C VAL A 29 -13.19 0.84 11.08
N GLU A 30 -13.33 -0.40 10.67
CA GLU A 30 -12.27 -1.41 10.62
C GLU A 30 -12.10 -1.87 9.17
N VAL A 31 -10.85 -2.03 8.74
CA VAL A 31 -10.48 -2.47 7.40
C VAL A 31 -9.50 -3.62 7.54
N VAL A 32 -9.78 -4.70 6.81
CA VAL A 32 -8.90 -5.87 6.70
C VAL A 32 -8.62 -6.11 5.22
N ILE A 33 -7.35 -6.22 4.89
CA ILE A 33 -6.86 -6.57 3.55
C ILE A 33 -6.15 -7.91 3.68
N VAL A 34 -6.58 -8.89 2.90
CA VAL A 34 -5.95 -10.22 2.84
C VAL A 34 -5.42 -10.44 1.45
N ILE A 35 -4.13 -10.83 1.37
CA ILE A 35 -3.46 -11.08 0.10
C ILE A 35 -2.92 -12.50 0.11
N ALA A 36 -3.30 -13.25 -0.91
CA ALA A 36 -2.81 -14.59 -1.15
C ALA A 36 -1.82 -14.60 -2.31
N HIS A 37 -0.74 -15.37 -2.15
CA HIS A 37 0.21 -15.65 -3.22
C HIS A 37 -0.14 -16.98 -3.90
N ILE A 38 0.08 -17.10 -5.22
CA ILE A 38 0.01 -18.40 -5.90
C ILE A 38 1.30 -19.14 -5.51
N ALA A 39 1.17 -20.38 -5.02
CA ALA A 39 2.32 -21.28 -4.95
C ALA A 39 2.79 -21.58 -6.38
N SER A 40 4.09 -21.46 -6.64
CA SER A 40 4.74 -21.50 -7.97
C SER A 40 4.34 -22.69 -8.86
N ASP A 41 3.85 -23.79 -8.26
CA ASP A 41 3.50 -25.06 -8.93
C ASP A 41 1.98 -25.28 -9.10
N SER A 42 1.14 -24.27 -8.89
CA SER A 42 -0.32 -24.43 -8.90
C SER A 42 -0.98 -23.92 -10.18
N ASP A 43 -1.52 -24.85 -11.00
CA ASP A 43 -2.49 -24.60 -12.09
C ASP A 43 -3.86 -24.13 -11.53
N CYS A 44 -3.87 -23.06 -10.73
CA CYS A 44 -5.07 -22.52 -10.12
C CYS A 44 -5.83 -21.67 -11.13
N CYS A 45 -7.12 -21.96 -11.35
CA CYS A 45 -8.00 -21.17 -12.20
C CYS A 45 -8.27 -19.75 -11.67
N MET A 46 -7.85 -19.44 -10.44
CA MET A 46 -7.85 -18.09 -9.87
C MET A 46 -6.47 -17.46 -9.86
N ALA A 47 -5.50 -18.02 -10.59
CA ALA A 47 -4.22 -17.36 -10.78
C ALA A 47 -4.45 -16.06 -11.56
N ASN A 48 -3.89 -14.96 -11.07
CA ASN A 48 -3.95 -13.62 -11.67
C ASN A 48 -5.38 -13.06 -11.79
N CYS A 49 -6.20 -13.19 -10.74
CA CYS A 49 -7.44 -12.42 -10.66
C CYS A 49 -7.09 -10.92 -10.57
N SER A 50 -7.26 -10.21 -11.68
CA SER A 50 -7.09 -8.77 -11.77
C SER A 50 -8.24 -8.00 -11.11
N SER A 51 -9.05 -8.66 -10.28
CA SER A 51 -10.18 -8.05 -9.61
C SER A 51 -10.34 -8.52 -8.16
N THR A 52 -10.80 -7.61 -7.32
CA THR A 52 -11.00 -7.82 -5.88
C THR A 52 -12.41 -7.43 -5.50
N GLN A 53 -13.14 -8.37 -4.91
CA GLN A 53 -14.42 -8.06 -4.29
C GLN A 53 -14.20 -7.37 -2.94
N VAL A 54 -14.98 -6.32 -2.69
CA VAL A 54 -15.00 -5.59 -1.43
C VAL A 54 -16.22 -6.03 -0.64
N LEU A 55 -15.97 -6.60 0.55
CA LEU A 55 -17.01 -7.02 1.48
C LEU A 55 -17.28 -5.89 2.48
N TYR A 56 -18.52 -5.40 2.53
CA TYR A 56 -18.93 -4.34 3.43
C TYR A 56 -19.88 -4.87 4.51
N PHE A 57 -19.61 -4.52 5.76
CA PHE A 57 -20.40 -4.90 6.93
C PHE A 57 -20.80 -3.64 7.70
N GLU A 58 -22.08 -3.57 8.08
CA GLU A 58 -22.66 -2.50 8.92
C GLU A 58 -23.26 -3.17 10.15
N ASP A 59 -22.82 -2.79 11.35
CA ASP A 59 -23.28 -3.37 12.62
C ASP A 59 -23.30 -4.92 12.60
N PHE A 60 -22.22 -5.51 12.08
CA PHE A 60 -21.99 -6.96 11.96
C PHE A 60 -22.93 -7.69 10.97
N VAL A 61 -23.61 -6.95 10.09
CA VAL A 61 -24.46 -7.49 9.02
C VAL A 61 -23.86 -7.18 7.65
N PRO A 62 -23.71 -8.18 6.75
CA PRO A 62 -23.29 -7.92 5.37
C PRO A 62 -24.28 -6.99 4.67
N CYS A 63 -23.79 -5.93 4.03
CA CYS A 63 -24.62 -4.98 3.31
C CYS A 63 -23.91 -4.40 2.08
N GLN A 64 -24.66 -3.67 1.28
CA GLN A 64 -24.13 -3.01 0.09
C GLN A 64 -23.20 -1.87 0.50
N ILE A 65 -22.07 -1.75 -0.17
CA ILE A 65 -21.16 -0.63 0.07
C ILE A 65 -21.86 0.69 -0.29
N LEU A 66 -21.63 1.72 0.53
CA LEU A 66 -22.12 3.06 0.23
C LEU A 66 -21.26 3.71 -0.87
N GLN A 67 -21.88 4.48 -1.77
CA GLN A 67 -21.15 5.21 -2.82
C GLN A 67 -20.01 6.06 -2.25
N SER A 68 -20.25 6.74 -1.12
CA SER A 68 -19.21 7.54 -0.44
C SER A 68 -18.02 6.72 0.03
N SER A 69 -18.23 5.45 0.40
CA SER A 69 -17.16 4.52 0.80
C SER A 69 -16.44 3.97 -0.43
N PHE A 70 -17.17 3.70 -1.51
CA PHE A 70 -16.59 3.31 -2.79
C PHE A 70 -15.72 4.42 -3.39
N ASP A 71 -16.16 5.68 -3.32
CA ASP A 71 -15.38 6.84 -3.77
C ASP A 71 -14.06 6.97 -3.00
N VAL A 72 -14.02 6.62 -1.71
CA VAL A 72 -12.77 6.56 -0.93
C VAL A 72 -11.84 5.48 -1.48
N LEU A 73 -12.35 4.30 -1.82
CA LEU A 73 -11.55 3.25 -2.46
C LEU A 73 -11.00 3.70 -3.80
N MET A 74 -11.81 4.36 -4.63
CA MET A 74 -11.38 4.85 -5.95
C MET A 74 -10.36 5.99 -5.87
N SER A 75 -10.42 6.82 -4.82
CA SER A 75 -9.51 7.96 -4.61
C SER A 75 -8.30 7.64 -3.74
N THR A 76 -8.15 6.39 -3.26
CA THR A 76 -7.01 6.00 -2.44
C THR A 76 -5.74 5.93 -3.29
N ASP A 77 -4.62 6.43 -2.76
CA ASP A 77 -3.30 6.27 -3.37
C ASP A 77 -2.78 4.83 -3.19
N TRP A 78 -3.30 3.95 -4.02
CA TRP A 78 -2.89 2.55 -4.13
C TRP A 78 -1.45 2.38 -4.62
N GLN A 79 -0.95 3.35 -5.39
CA GLN A 79 0.37 3.27 -6.03
C GLN A 79 1.51 3.35 -5.01
N SER A 80 1.33 4.11 -3.93
CA SER A 80 2.27 4.16 -2.79
C SER A 80 2.47 2.82 -2.07
N TYR A 81 1.58 1.85 -2.31
CA TYR A 81 1.64 0.49 -1.75
C TYR A 81 1.86 -0.59 -2.83
N GLY A 82 2.18 -0.18 -4.06
CA GLY A 82 2.52 -1.10 -5.14
C GLY A 82 1.33 -1.65 -5.92
N PHE A 83 0.13 -1.11 -5.74
CA PHE A 83 -1.06 -1.50 -6.48
C PHE A 83 -1.39 -0.47 -7.55
N LYS A 84 -1.71 -0.93 -8.76
CA LYS A 84 -2.20 -0.06 -9.86
C LYS A 84 -3.68 -0.30 -10.05
N LEU A 85 -4.49 0.60 -9.52
CA LEU A 85 -5.94 0.54 -9.71
C LEU A 85 -6.27 0.95 -11.15
N LYS A 86 -6.86 0.03 -11.90
CA LYS A 86 -7.37 0.27 -13.26
C LYS A 86 -8.73 0.95 -13.24
N GLY A 87 -9.57 0.56 -12.28
CA GLY A 87 -10.93 1.02 -12.16
C GLY A 87 -11.69 0.27 -11.06
N GLY A 88 -12.98 0.55 -10.95
CA GLY A 88 -13.86 -0.19 -10.07
C GLY A 88 -15.28 -0.16 -10.60
N LEU A 89 -16.03 -1.19 -10.25
CA LEU A 89 -17.42 -1.37 -10.63
C LEU A 89 -18.24 -1.62 -9.37
N MET A 90 -19.33 -0.88 -9.23
CA MET A 90 -20.35 -1.14 -8.22
C MET A 90 -21.56 -1.75 -8.92
N GLY A 91 -21.81 -3.03 -8.65
CA GLY A 91 -22.94 -3.77 -9.19
C GLY A 91 -24.27 -3.28 -8.61
N ASP A 92 -25.34 -3.50 -9.36
CA ASP A 92 -26.73 -3.30 -8.90
C ASP A 92 -27.14 -4.26 -7.77
N ASP A 93 -26.42 -5.38 -7.65
CA ASP A 93 -26.47 -6.30 -6.51
C ASP A 93 -25.78 -5.75 -5.24
N GLY A 94 -25.08 -4.61 -5.35
CA GLY A 94 -24.35 -3.95 -4.26
C GLY A 94 -22.98 -4.54 -3.97
N ASN A 95 -22.48 -5.43 -4.83
CA ASN A 95 -21.09 -5.86 -4.81
C ASN A 95 -20.21 -4.76 -5.40
N ALA A 96 -19.17 -4.35 -4.66
CA ALA A 96 -18.09 -3.55 -5.22
C ALA A 96 -16.92 -4.44 -5.63
N VAL A 97 -16.40 -4.18 -6.83
CA VAL A 97 -15.25 -4.86 -7.40
C VAL A 97 -14.23 -3.80 -7.80
N LEU A 98 -12.99 -3.93 -7.34
CA LEU A 98 -11.86 -3.15 -7.81
C LEU A 98 -11.12 -3.95 -8.88
N GLU A 99 -10.69 -3.30 -9.96
CA GLU A 99 -9.87 -3.87 -11.02
C GLU A 99 -8.43 -3.33 -10.94
N TRP A 100 -7.46 -4.20 -11.17
CA TRP A 100 -6.03 -3.91 -11.05
C TRP A 100 -5.33 -4.09 -12.41
N ASP A 101 -4.44 -3.16 -12.78
CA ASP A 101 -3.67 -3.22 -14.04
C ASP A 101 -2.45 -4.13 -13.94
N ASN A 102 -1.88 -4.29 -12.74
CA ASN A 102 -0.70 -5.11 -12.51
C ASN A 102 -0.87 -5.88 -11.20
N MET A 103 -0.88 -7.20 -11.27
CA MET A 103 -0.98 -8.05 -10.09
C MET A 103 0.13 -9.09 -10.10
N ALA A 104 1.13 -8.86 -9.25
CA ALA A 104 2.07 -9.89 -8.82
C ALA A 104 1.43 -10.86 -7.80
N PHE A 105 0.22 -10.57 -7.33
CA PHE A 105 -0.51 -11.36 -6.34
C PHE A 105 -1.62 -12.20 -6.98
N ALA A 106 -1.93 -13.33 -6.34
CA ALA A 106 -2.98 -14.22 -6.82
C ALA A 106 -4.38 -13.65 -6.64
N ARG A 107 -4.58 -13.08 -5.46
CA ARG A 107 -5.88 -12.64 -4.96
C ARG A 107 -5.67 -11.64 -3.85
N ILE A 108 -6.45 -10.58 -3.89
CA ILE A 108 -6.61 -9.63 -2.81
C ILE A 108 -8.10 -9.65 -2.45
N ASP A 109 -8.40 -9.74 -1.16
CA ASP A 109 -9.75 -9.59 -0.61
C ASP A 109 -9.72 -8.41 0.37
N ILE A 110 -10.72 -7.53 0.27
CA ILE A 110 -10.86 -6.36 1.15
C ILE A 110 -12.17 -6.48 1.91
N SER A 111 -12.11 -6.33 3.22
CA SER A 111 -13.29 -6.23 4.08
C SER A 111 -13.28 -4.91 4.83
N ILE A 112 -14.43 -4.25 4.83
CA ILE A 112 -14.69 -3.00 5.55
C ILE A 112 -15.84 -3.27 6.50
N HIS A 113 -15.67 -2.92 7.77
CA HIS A 113 -16.70 -3.02 8.79
C HIS A 113 -16.90 -1.66 9.45
N THR A 114 -18.13 -1.20 9.44
CA THR A 114 -18.56 0.04 10.11
C THR A 114 -19.58 -0.33 11.19
N TYR A 115 -19.41 0.20 12.41
CA TYR A 115 -20.38 -0.03 13.48
C TYR A 115 -20.42 1.12 14.47
N HIS A 116 -21.57 1.27 15.12
CA HIS A 116 -21.78 2.26 16.16
C HIS A 116 -21.82 1.60 17.55
N GLU A 117 -21.22 2.25 18.53
CA GLU A 117 -21.31 1.81 19.94
C GLU A 117 -22.72 2.07 20.53
N CYS A 118 -23.52 2.97 19.94
CA CYS A 118 -24.92 3.23 20.32
C CYS A 118 -25.91 3.06 19.14
N ALA A 119 -26.95 2.26 19.35
CA ALA A 119 -27.85 1.68 18.34
C ALA A 119 -28.83 2.63 17.62
N MET A 120 -28.62 3.95 17.62
CA MET A 120 -29.64 4.92 17.17
C MET A 120 -29.05 6.01 16.27
N GLN A 121 -28.64 5.66 15.05
CA GLN A 121 -28.49 6.66 14.00
C GLN A 121 -28.80 6.08 12.62
N GLU A 122 -29.62 6.81 11.85
CA GLU A 122 -30.02 6.45 10.50
C GLU A 122 -28.89 6.72 9.49
N ARG A 123 -28.86 5.88 8.44
CA ARG A 123 -27.98 5.94 7.27
C ARG A 123 -27.92 7.33 6.65
N GLN A 124 -26.91 8.11 7.01
CA GLN A 124 -26.43 9.19 6.16
C GLN A 124 -24.92 9.09 6.11
N GLY A 125 -24.38 8.71 4.94
CA GLY A 125 -22.95 8.71 4.68
C GLY A 125 -22.40 10.10 4.94
N SER A 126 -21.79 10.29 6.09
CA SER A 126 -21.34 11.59 6.53
C SER A 126 -19.94 11.86 5.96
N PRO A 127 -19.52 13.13 5.83
CA PRO A 127 -18.12 13.45 5.53
C PRO A 127 -17.14 12.80 6.54
N GLN A 128 -17.60 12.55 7.77
CA GLN A 128 -16.80 11.94 8.84
C GLN A 128 -16.55 10.45 8.57
N ASP A 129 -17.53 9.74 8.00
CA ASP A 129 -17.41 8.32 7.64
C ASP A 129 -16.31 8.13 6.59
N ARG A 130 -16.24 9.03 5.60
CA ARG A 130 -15.19 9.02 4.56
C ARG A 130 -13.81 9.20 5.15
N TYR A 131 -13.65 10.13 6.09
CA TYR A 131 -12.38 10.36 6.76
C TYR A 131 -11.94 9.14 7.57
N LEU A 132 -12.85 8.55 8.36
CA LEU A 132 -12.56 7.36 9.15
C LEU A 132 -12.19 6.16 8.27
N LEU A 133 -12.92 5.94 7.18
CA LEU A 133 -12.59 4.88 6.23
C LEU A 133 -11.23 5.10 5.59
N ARG A 134 -10.94 6.32 5.12
CA ARG A 134 -9.63 6.66 4.55
C ARG A 134 -8.51 6.40 5.56
N LYS A 135 -8.72 6.77 6.82
CA LYS A 135 -7.75 6.56 7.90
C LYS A 135 -7.55 5.07 8.21
N ALA A 136 -8.63 4.31 8.35
CA ALA A 136 -8.57 2.87 8.59
C ALA A 136 -7.91 2.13 7.43
N LEU A 137 -8.25 2.49 6.18
CA LEU A 137 -7.66 1.93 4.97
C LEU A 137 -6.17 2.25 4.86
N LYS A 138 -5.77 3.52 5.06
CA LYS A 138 -4.36 3.92 5.11
C LYS A 138 -3.60 3.15 6.18
N SER A 139 -4.20 2.99 7.36
CA SER A 139 -3.61 2.19 8.45
C SER A 139 -3.43 0.73 8.05
N ALA A 140 -4.41 0.10 7.39
CA ALA A 140 -4.31 -1.28 6.94
C ALA A 140 -3.21 -1.49 5.88
N LEU A 141 -3.10 -0.56 4.94
CA LEU A 141 -2.06 -0.57 3.90
C LEU A 141 -0.66 -0.31 4.49
N THR A 142 -0.55 0.61 5.45
CA THR A 142 0.71 0.88 6.15
C THR A 142 1.15 -0.33 6.98
N HIS A 143 0.20 -1.00 7.66
CA HIS A 143 0.46 -2.25 8.39
C HIS A 143 1.00 -3.33 7.46
N LEU A 144 0.32 -3.53 6.34
CA LEU A 144 0.72 -4.49 5.31
C LEU A 144 2.13 -4.21 4.77
N LYS A 145 2.45 -2.93 4.51
CA LYS A 145 3.77 -2.49 4.05
C LYS A 145 4.84 -2.66 5.12
N ALA A 146 4.53 -2.43 6.40
CA ALA A 146 5.49 -2.60 7.49
C ALA A 146 5.88 -4.07 7.72
N ASP A 147 4.89 -4.98 7.70
CA ASP A 147 5.11 -6.41 7.94
C ASP A 147 5.75 -7.12 6.74
N HIS A 148 5.63 -6.53 5.54
CA HIS A 148 6.07 -7.13 4.28
C HIS A 148 6.76 -6.11 3.35
N ALA A 149 7.69 -5.32 3.89
CA ALA A 149 8.30 -4.16 3.22
C ALA A 149 8.93 -4.41 1.85
N GLY A 150 9.45 -5.62 1.60
CA GLY A 150 10.03 -6.00 0.30
C GLY A 150 9.01 -6.32 -0.79
N ASP A 151 7.74 -6.53 -0.41
CA ASP A 151 6.67 -6.97 -1.31
C ASP A 151 5.71 -5.84 -1.71
N PHE A 152 5.59 -4.80 -0.88
CA PHE A 152 4.68 -3.66 -1.10
C PHE A 152 5.44 -2.35 -1.30
N LEU A 153 6.50 -2.40 -2.10
CA LEU A 153 7.15 -1.21 -2.64
C LEU A 153 6.14 -0.41 -3.46
N SER A 154 6.24 0.92 -3.44
CA SER A 154 5.48 1.77 -4.34
C SER A 154 5.71 1.38 -5.80
N CYS A 155 4.79 1.74 -6.70
CA CYS A 155 4.96 1.51 -8.13
C CYS A 155 6.27 2.13 -8.67
N HIS A 156 6.69 3.26 -8.08
CA HIS A 156 7.98 3.87 -8.38
C HIS A 156 9.15 3.01 -7.88
N GLY A 157 9.10 2.57 -6.62
CA GLY A 157 10.11 1.69 -6.03
C GLY A 157 10.27 0.37 -6.79
N GLN A 158 9.15 -0.24 -7.22
CA GLN A 158 9.16 -1.43 -8.10
C GLN A 158 9.86 -1.14 -9.43
N ARG A 159 9.51 -0.02 -10.09
CA ARG A 159 10.12 0.38 -11.37
C ARG A 159 11.62 0.64 -11.24
N VAL A 160 12.07 1.30 -10.17
CA VAL A 160 13.50 1.51 -9.92
C VAL A 160 14.21 0.17 -9.68
N ARG A 161 13.56 -0.75 -8.95
CA ARG A 161 14.10 -2.08 -8.66
C ARG A 161 14.32 -2.93 -9.92
N GLU A 162 13.50 -2.77 -10.97
CA GLU A 162 13.66 -3.48 -12.25
C GLU A 162 15.01 -3.21 -12.92
N TYR A 163 15.61 -2.03 -12.71
CA TYR A 163 16.91 -1.65 -13.29
C TYR A 163 18.12 -2.07 -12.45
N VAL A 164 17.91 -2.52 -11.21
CA VAL A 164 18.99 -2.87 -10.29
C VAL A 164 19.91 -3.98 -10.83
N PRO A 165 19.40 -5.08 -11.42
CA PRO A 165 20.26 -6.15 -11.93
C PRO A 165 21.26 -5.68 -12.98
N ASP A 166 20.81 -4.89 -13.95
CA ASP A 166 21.64 -4.37 -15.05
C ASP A 166 22.70 -3.38 -14.54
N LEU A 167 22.30 -2.54 -13.58
CA LEU A 167 23.20 -1.59 -12.94
C LEU A 167 24.26 -2.31 -12.09
N ALA A 168 23.85 -3.32 -11.33
CA ALA A 168 24.75 -4.12 -10.52
C ALA A 168 25.73 -4.93 -11.38
N GLU A 169 25.29 -5.47 -12.52
CA GLU A 169 26.16 -6.13 -13.49
C GLU A 169 27.21 -5.16 -14.03
N SER A 170 26.79 -3.95 -14.41
CA SER A 170 27.69 -2.92 -14.93
C SER A 170 28.74 -2.50 -13.89
N ILE A 171 28.32 -2.27 -12.64
CA ILE A 171 29.24 -1.90 -11.56
C ILE A 171 30.17 -3.06 -11.21
N ALA A 172 29.67 -4.30 -11.11
CA ALA A 172 30.49 -5.48 -10.87
C ALA A 172 31.53 -5.66 -11.98
N GLY A 173 31.13 -5.46 -13.25
CA GLY A 173 32.03 -5.49 -14.39
C GLY A 173 33.13 -4.43 -14.30
N LEU A 174 32.80 -3.20 -13.87
CA LEU A 174 33.79 -2.13 -13.64
C LEU A 174 34.80 -2.51 -12.54
N ILE A 175 34.34 -3.08 -11.42
CA ILE A 175 35.21 -3.50 -10.32
C ILE A 175 36.15 -4.63 -10.78
N LEU A 176 35.58 -5.67 -11.39
CA LEU A 176 36.31 -6.87 -11.80
C LEU A 176 37.24 -6.64 -13.00
N SER A 177 36.96 -5.67 -13.86
CA SER A 177 37.82 -5.30 -14.99
C SER A 177 38.96 -4.36 -14.62
N SER A 178 38.95 -3.80 -13.41
CA SER A 178 40.04 -2.94 -12.93
C SER A 178 41.35 -3.72 -12.82
N THR A 179 42.46 -3.09 -13.21
CA THR A 179 43.81 -3.62 -12.99
C THR A 179 44.43 -3.15 -11.66
N ASP A 180 43.70 -2.32 -10.92
CA ASP A 180 44.12 -1.77 -9.63
C ASP A 180 43.62 -2.68 -8.49
N GLU A 181 44.55 -3.44 -7.89
CA GLU A 181 44.26 -4.38 -6.80
C GLU A 181 43.85 -3.67 -5.50
N GLU A 182 44.33 -2.44 -5.26
CA GLU A 182 43.94 -1.65 -4.09
C GLU A 182 42.48 -1.22 -4.23
N PHE A 183 42.10 -0.71 -5.41
CA PHE A 183 40.71 -0.38 -5.72
C PHE A 183 39.77 -1.60 -5.60
N GLN A 184 40.16 -2.75 -6.15
CA GLN A 184 39.37 -3.98 -6.03
C GLN A 184 39.20 -4.40 -4.58
N GLY A 185 40.28 -4.37 -3.80
CA GLY A 185 40.26 -4.69 -2.38
C GLY A 185 39.34 -3.77 -1.57
N GLU A 186 39.39 -2.46 -1.81
CA GLU A 186 38.50 -1.49 -1.18
C GLU A 186 37.03 -1.73 -1.54
N CYS A 187 36.73 -1.99 -2.81
CA CYS A 187 35.39 -2.32 -3.26
C CYS A 187 34.86 -3.60 -2.62
N PHE A 188 35.67 -4.67 -2.54
CA PHE A 188 35.28 -5.90 -1.86
C PHE A 188 35.02 -5.67 -0.38
N ALA A 189 35.88 -4.90 0.30
CA ALA A 189 35.70 -4.52 1.69
C ALA A 189 34.38 -3.74 1.93
N LEU A 190 34.06 -2.76 1.06
CA LEU A 190 32.80 -2.00 1.12
C LEU A 190 31.56 -2.88 0.87
N LEU A 191 31.69 -3.87 -0.02
CA LEU A 191 30.66 -4.85 -0.30
C LEU A 191 30.53 -5.91 0.81
N GLY A 192 31.48 -5.96 1.76
CA GLY A 192 31.54 -6.97 2.80
C GLY A 192 31.93 -8.36 2.28
N LEU A 193 32.54 -8.40 1.10
CA LEU A 193 33.11 -9.60 0.50
C LEU A 193 34.54 -9.70 1.02
N GLY A 194 34.86 -10.81 1.68
CA GLY A 194 36.20 -11.02 2.25
C GLY A 194 37.31 -10.89 1.19
N SER A 195 38.51 -10.54 1.63
CA SER A 195 39.67 -10.31 0.74
C SER A 195 40.28 -11.59 0.15
N GLU A 196 39.56 -12.72 0.17
CA GLU A 196 40.11 -14.03 -0.22
C GLU A 196 39.87 -14.36 -1.69
N GLN A 197 40.82 -15.12 -2.22
CA GLN A 197 41.22 -15.28 -3.63
C GLN A 197 40.20 -15.82 -4.64
N ASP A 198 38.92 -15.94 -4.28
CA ASP A 198 37.87 -16.52 -5.13
C ASP A 198 36.51 -15.81 -4.97
N VAL A 199 36.51 -14.47 -4.96
CA VAL A 199 35.25 -13.72 -5.09
C VAL A 199 34.74 -13.90 -6.52
N SER A 200 33.81 -14.84 -6.72
CA SER A 200 33.19 -15.02 -8.03
C SER A 200 32.51 -13.72 -8.48
N GLY A 201 32.56 -13.41 -9.78
CA GLY A 201 31.94 -12.19 -10.29
C GLY A 201 30.43 -12.11 -9.96
N GLY A 202 29.78 -13.26 -9.83
CA GLY A 202 28.41 -13.37 -9.35
C GLY A 202 28.24 -12.90 -7.90
N ALA A 203 29.19 -13.16 -7.00
CA ALA A 203 29.11 -12.70 -5.61
C ALA A 203 29.18 -11.17 -5.48
N VAL A 204 29.98 -10.52 -6.32
CA VAL A 204 30.08 -9.05 -6.39
C VAL A 204 28.76 -8.45 -6.85
N GLN A 205 28.22 -8.96 -7.97
CA GLN A 205 26.94 -8.52 -8.52
C GLN A 205 25.80 -8.73 -7.51
N SER A 206 25.69 -9.91 -6.90
CA SER A 206 24.67 -10.21 -5.91
C SER A 206 24.74 -9.28 -4.69
N SER A 207 25.94 -9.00 -4.17
CA SER A 207 26.12 -8.06 -3.05
C SER A 207 25.67 -6.65 -3.41
N ILE A 208 26.00 -6.16 -4.61
CA ILE A 208 25.56 -4.84 -5.09
C ILE A 208 24.03 -4.81 -5.25
N CYS A 209 23.46 -5.84 -5.89
CA CYS A 209 22.01 -5.99 -6.04
C CYS A 209 21.30 -5.93 -4.69
N GLU A 210 21.71 -6.74 -3.72
CA GLU A 210 21.09 -6.81 -2.39
C GLU A 210 21.16 -5.46 -1.66
N LYS A 211 22.31 -4.78 -1.72
CA LYS A 211 22.47 -3.46 -1.09
C LYS A 211 21.58 -2.41 -1.75
N MET A 212 21.49 -2.40 -3.08
CA MET A 212 20.63 -1.47 -3.82
C MET A 212 19.14 -1.71 -3.53
N ILE A 213 18.69 -2.98 -3.56
CA ILE A 213 17.31 -3.35 -3.22
C ILE A 213 16.96 -2.88 -1.82
N ARG A 214 17.84 -3.12 -0.84
CA ARG A 214 17.63 -2.69 0.54
C ARG A 214 17.53 -1.17 0.69
N ILE A 215 18.33 -0.41 -0.06
CA ILE A 215 18.25 1.06 -0.06
C ILE A 215 16.90 1.53 -0.63
N ILE A 216 16.42 0.89 -1.70
CA ILE A 216 15.10 1.19 -2.28
C ILE A 216 14.01 0.93 -1.24
N GLU A 217 14.02 -0.22 -0.57
CA GLU A 217 13.04 -0.56 0.49
C GLU A 217 13.03 0.46 1.65
N ILE A 218 14.21 0.89 2.11
CA ILE A 218 14.33 1.89 3.18
C ILE A 218 13.82 3.27 2.73
N ASN A 219 14.08 3.66 1.49
CA ASN A 219 13.65 4.96 0.98
C ASN A 219 12.16 4.99 0.65
N ASP A 220 11.59 3.86 0.23
CA ASP A 220 10.17 3.72 -0.09
C ASP A 220 9.25 3.70 1.15
N THR A 221 9.83 3.39 2.33
CA THR A 221 9.13 3.38 3.62
C THR A 221 9.20 4.70 4.38
N LYS A 222 10.07 5.63 3.97
CA LYS A 222 10.03 7.00 4.50
C LYS A 222 8.80 7.69 3.93
N ASP A 223 7.84 8.02 4.79
CA ASP A 223 6.79 8.99 4.45
C ASP A 223 7.51 10.21 3.87
N ASN A 224 7.08 10.66 2.68
CA ASN A 224 7.63 11.84 1.99
C ASN A 224 7.31 13.11 2.80
N SER A 225 7.90 13.27 3.98
CA SER A 225 8.01 14.53 4.68
C SER A 225 9.17 15.29 4.04
N GLU A 226 8.83 16.25 3.19
CA GLU A 226 9.71 17.31 2.70
C GLU A 226 10.90 16.85 1.84
N ASP A 227 10.64 16.57 0.55
CA ASP A 227 11.46 17.05 -0.58
C ASP A 227 10.86 16.50 -1.88
N ASN A 228 9.90 17.26 -2.46
CA ASN A 228 9.40 17.03 -3.81
C ASN A 228 10.51 17.40 -4.82
N VAL A 229 11.46 16.49 -5.05
CA VAL A 229 12.19 16.48 -6.32
C VAL A 229 11.23 15.86 -7.34
N PRO A 230 10.87 16.55 -8.42
CA PRO A 230 10.00 15.98 -9.44
C PRO A 230 10.64 14.70 -9.98
N TYR A 231 9.97 13.57 -9.76
CA TYR A 231 10.44 12.27 -10.21
C TYR A 231 10.60 12.30 -11.74
N LEU A 232 11.77 11.86 -12.23
CA LEU A 232 12.13 11.78 -13.65
C LEU A 232 11.19 10.86 -14.48
N PHE A 233 10.33 10.09 -13.80
CA PHE A 233 9.29 9.29 -14.42
C PHE A 233 7.94 9.74 -13.84
N GLU A 234 7.33 10.73 -14.47
CA GLU A 234 5.99 11.20 -14.13
C GLU A 234 4.98 10.07 -14.39
N CYS A 235 4.41 9.53 -13.31
CA CYS A 235 3.08 8.95 -13.36
C CYS A 235 2.11 10.07 -12.99
N GLU A 236 1.11 10.30 -13.85
CA GLU A 236 0.12 11.36 -13.74
C GLU A 236 -0.45 11.42 -12.31
N LYS A 237 -0.20 12.53 -11.61
CA LYS A 237 -0.86 12.84 -10.33
C LYS A 237 -2.24 13.39 -10.65
N LEU A 238 -3.29 12.79 -10.09
CA LEU A 238 -4.60 13.42 -10.02
C LEU A 238 -4.62 14.33 -8.78
N ASP A 239 -5.03 15.58 -8.98
CA ASP A 239 -4.99 16.64 -7.98
C ASP A 239 -5.78 16.27 -6.70
N GLU A 240 -5.10 16.32 -5.55
CA GLU A 240 -5.74 16.29 -4.23
C GLU A 240 -6.31 17.68 -3.92
N ASP A 241 -7.61 17.85 -4.12
CA ASP A 241 -8.30 19.09 -3.76
C ASP A 241 -8.48 19.24 -2.24
N SER A 242 -7.84 20.30 -1.74
CA SER A 242 -8.20 21.22 -0.66
C SER A 242 -8.70 20.66 0.68
N GLU A 243 -7.83 20.76 1.68
CA GLU A 243 -8.18 20.78 3.10
C GLU A 243 -9.22 21.87 3.37
N LEU A 244 -10.37 21.50 3.95
CA LEU A 244 -11.34 22.46 4.46
C LEU A 244 -10.88 22.94 5.84
N ASP A 245 -10.55 24.22 5.90
CA ASP A 245 -10.26 25.04 7.08
C ASP A 245 -11.40 25.00 8.10
N GLU A 246 -11.15 24.49 9.31
CA GLU A 246 -12.07 24.61 10.44
C GLU A 246 -11.97 26.02 11.06
N GLY A 247 -12.66 26.98 10.44
CA GLY A 247 -12.96 28.28 11.04
C GLY A 247 -14.15 28.18 12.01
N GLY A 248 -13.91 27.73 13.24
CA GLY A 248 -14.88 27.81 14.33
C GLY A 248 -15.05 29.25 14.82
N GLY A 249 -16.17 29.89 14.47
CA GLY A 249 -16.62 31.15 15.05
C GLY A 249 -17.92 30.97 15.81
N ASP A 250 -17.80 30.77 17.14
CA ASP A 250 -18.89 31.04 18.08
C ASP A 250 -19.08 32.56 18.15
N GLU A 251 -20.24 33.09 17.74
CA GLU A 251 -20.69 34.39 18.20
C GLU A 251 -22.14 34.30 18.69
N ASP A 252 -22.27 34.71 19.96
CA ASP A 252 -23.41 34.62 20.84
C ASP A 252 -24.68 35.34 20.33
N MET A 253 -25.80 34.80 20.80
CA MET A 253 -27.10 35.44 20.88
C MET A 253 -27.04 36.90 21.35
N ALA A 254 -27.61 37.80 20.56
CA ALA A 254 -28.28 38.99 21.07
C ALA A 254 -29.53 39.25 20.23
N SER A 255 -30.65 38.69 20.68
CA SER A 255 -31.97 39.19 20.33
C SER A 255 -32.16 40.57 20.93
N ASP A 256 -32.40 41.60 20.11
CA ASP A 256 -33.10 42.81 20.54
C ASP A 256 -33.63 43.64 19.35
N PHE A 257 -34.93 43.96 19.47
CA PHE A 257 -35.84 44.84 18.69
C PHE A 257 -36.41 44.39 17.33
#